data_AF-A0A3P7NL14-F1
#
_entry.id   AF-A0A3P7NL14-F1
#
_cell.length_a   1.000
_cell.length_b   1.000
_cell.length_c   1.000
_cell.angle_alpha   90.00
_cell.angle_beta   90.00
_cell.angle_gamma   90.00
#
_symmetry.space_group_name_H-M   'P 1'
#
loop_
_entity.id
_entity.type
_entity.pdbx_description
1 polymer ?
#
loop_
_entity_poly.entity_id
_entity_poly.type
_entity_poly.pdbx_seq_one_letter_code
_entity_poly.pdbx_strand_id
1 'polypeptide(L)'
;MTLMQDASSKVEEMDKRVAEYQKVIEDLEKQVKTMQQERSEMEMTLATYKQKCAALQQELDTSETVQKDFVKLSQNLQIELEKIRQAEQEVRWQFDEDVHACSQCQTSFSKNRGKLHCHHCGKIFCSACLSATVPSGPHRRPAKVCQVCHTLLSR
;
A
#
# COMPACT_ATOMS: atom_id res chain seq x y z
N MET A 1 92.38 -5.07 32.98
CA MET A 1 92.03 -5.58 31.63
C MET A 1 90.64 -6.22 31.60
N THR A 2 90.27 -7.06 32.57
CA THR A 2 88.97 -7.78 32.63
C THR A 2 87.73 -6.87 32.65
N LEU A 3 87.75 -5.76 33.40
CA LEU A 3 86.63 -4.81 33.48
C LEU A 3 86.32 -4.09 32.15
N MET A 4 87.33 -3.84 31.31
CA MET A 4 87.12 -3.21 30.00
C MET A 4 86.55 -4.21 28.97
N GLN A 5 86.90 -5.49 29.08
CA GLN A 5 86.31 -6.54 28.24
C GLN A 5 84.83 -6.79 28.60
N ASP A 6 84.48 -6.81 29.88
CA ASP A 6 83.08 -6.95 30.33
C ASP A 6 82.21 -5.75 29.91
N ALA A 7 82.76 -4.54 29.96
CA ALA A 7 82.06 -3.34 29.49
C ALA A 7 81.84 -3.37 27.97
N SER A 8 82.83 -3.81 27.19
CA SER A 8 82.72 -3.96 25.73
C SER A 8 81.66 -4.99 25.34
N SER A 9 81.61 -6.13 26.04
CA SER A 9 80.60 -7.17 25.77
C SER A 9 79.18 -6.70 26.09
N LYS A 10 78.99 -5.91 27.16
CA LYS A 10 77.69 -5.31 27.51
C LYS A 10 77.21 -4.29 26.48
N VAL A 11 78.11 -3.50 25.92
CA VAL A 11 77.77 -2.52 24.87
C VAL A 11 77.29 -3.23 23.61
N GLU A 12 77.98 -4.29 23.16
CA GLU A 12 77.53 -5.09 22.01
C GLU A 12 76.16 -5.76 22.24
N GLU A 13 75.89 -6.23 23.46
CA GLU A 13 74.59 -6.80 23.81
C GLU A 13 73.48 -5.74 23.82
N MET A 14 73.77 -4.54 24.32
CA MET A 14 72.85 -3.40 24.27
C MET A 14 72.56 -2.97 22.83
N ASP A 15 73.57 -2.88 21.97
CA ASP A 15 73.39 -2.51 20.56
C ASP A 15 72.52 -3.52 19.81
N LYS A 16 72.69 -4.82 20.06
CA LYS A 16 71.81 -5.87 19.52
C LYS A 16 70.37 -5.69 19.97
N ARG A 17 70.13 -5.42 21.26
CA ARG A 17 68.77 -5.17 21.78
C ARG A 17 68.15 -3.92 21.20
N VAL A 18 68.93 -2.85 21.00
CA VAL A 18 68.46 -1.62 20.34
C VAL A 18 68.01 -1.91 18.91
N ALA A 19 68.80 -2.66 18.13
CA ALA A 19 68.43 -3.06 16.77
C ALA A 19 67.16 -3.93 16.73
N GLU A 20 67.02 -4.85 17.69
CA GLU A 20 65.81 -5.69 17.83
C GLU A 20 64.57 -4.85 18.15
N TYR A 21 64.67 -3.92 19.11
CA TYR A 21 63.58 -3.02 19.44
C TYR A 21 63.22 -2.08 18.29
N GLN A 22 64.21 -1.57 17.53
CA GLN A 22 63.95 -0.76 16.33
C GLN A 22 63.12 -1.53 15.31
N LYS A 23 63.46 -2.80 15.04
CA LYS A 23 62.70 -3.64 14.12
C LYS A 23 61.26 -3.89 14.59
N VAL A 24 61.08 -4.15 15.89
CA VAL A 24 59.74 -4.34 16.48
C VAL A 24 58.91 -3.06 16.37
N ILE A 25 59.51 -1.89 16.59
CA ILE A 25 58.82 -0.59 16.45
C ILE A 25 58.36 -0.40 15.00
N GLU A 26 59.23 -0.65 14.02
CA GLU A 26 58.86 -0.53 12.59
C GLU A 26 57.69 -1.47 12.21
N ASP A 27 57.73 -2.72 12.67
CA ASP A 27 56.66 -3.69 12.42
C ASP A 27 55.33 -3.26 13.09
N LEU A 28 55.39 -2.74 14.32
CA LEU A 28 54.21 -2.24 15.03
C LEU A 28 53.64 -0.98 14.37
N GLU A 29 54.49 -0.05 13.94
CA GLU A 29 54.06 1.16 13.20
C GLU A 29 53.34 0.79 11.91
N LYS A 30 53.86 -0.21 11.18
CA LYS A 30 53.21 -0.74 9.98
C LYS A 30 51.85 -1.36 10.30
N GLN A 31 51.76 -2.18 11.34
CA GLN A 31 50.49 -2.78 11.77
C GLN A 31 49.46 -1.71 12.16
N VAL A 32 49.85 -0.71 12.94
CA VAL A 32 48.96 0.40 13.34
C VAL A 32 48.43 1.13 12.11
N LYS A 33 49.30 1.40 11.12
CA LYS A 33 48.89 2.07 9.88
C LYS A 33 47.88 1.23 9.09
N THR A 34 48.12 -0.07 8.95
CA THR A 34 47.18 -0.99 8.29
C THR A 34 45.84 -1.04 9.02
N MET A 35 45.85 -1.19 10.35
CA MET A 35 44.62 -1.22 11.15
C MET A 35 43.85 0.10 11.09
N GLN A 36 44.54 1.24 11.03
CA GLN A 36 43.88 2.56 10.87
C GLN A 36 43.18 2.67 9.51
N GLN A 37 43.79 2.15 8.45
CA GLN A 37 43.20 2.16 7.12
C GLN A 37 41.97 1.23 7.04
N GLU A 38 42.09 0.00 7.54
CA GLU A 38 40.96 -0.93 7.65
C GLU A 38 39.82 -0.36 8.50
N ARG A 39 40.15 0.31 9.62
CA ARG A 39 39.14 0.98 10.46
C ARG A 39 38.40 2.07 9.68
N SER A 40 39.12 2.91 8.93
CA SER A 40 38.51 3.96 8.12
C SER A 40 37.56 3.38 7.05
N GLU A 41 37.97 2.31 6.37
CA GLU A 41 37.15 1.65 5.36
C GLU A 41 35.89 1.02 5.97
N MET A 42 36.04 0.38 7.14
CA MET A 42 34.92 -0.22 7.87
C MET A 42 33.94 0.85 8.38
N GLU A 43 34.44 1.99 8.88
CA GLU A 43 33.62 3.12 9.32
C GLU A 43 32.80 3.72 8.16
N MET A 44 33.39 3.88 6.98
CA MET A 44 32.68 4.33 5.77
C MET A 44 31.58 3.35 5.35
N THR A 45 31.89 2.05 5.39
CA THR A 45 30.93 0.99 5.07
C THR A 45 29.76 0.98 6.04
N LEU A 46 30.04 1.12 7.34
CA LEU A 46 29.04 1.15 8.40
C LEU A 46 28.15 2.40 8.29
N ALA A 47 28.71 3.56 7.94
CA ALA A 47 27.94 4.77 7.66
C ALA A 47 26.98 4.57 6.47
N THR A 48 27.45 3.93 5.39
CA THR A 48 26.63 3.63 4.21
C THR A 48 25.48 2.69 4.56
N TYR A 49 25.73 1.62 5.31
CA TYR A 49 24.68 0.70 5.74
C TYR A 49 23.67 1.35 6.68
N LYS A 50 24.11 2.21 7.61
CA LYS A 50 23.20 2.99 8.46
C LYS A 50 22.27 3.87 7.64
N GLN A 51 22.78 4.55 6.62
CA GLN A 51 21.96 5.35 5.70
C GLN A 51 20.95 4.49 4.93
N LYS A 52 21.37 3.33 4.42
CA LYS A 52 20.47 2.38 3.75
C LYS A 52 19.36 1.88 4.67
N CYS A 53 19.69 1.51 5.90
CA CYS A 53 18.71 1.08 6.90
C CYS A 53 17.69 2.18 7.20
N ALA A 54 18.14 3.44 7.35
CA ALA A 54 17.25 4.57 7.57
C ALA A 54 16.30 4.81 6.38
N ALA A 55 16.81 4.75 5.15
CA ALA A 55 16.01 4.90 3.94
C ALA A 55 14.95 3.79 3.81
N LEU A 56 15.36 2.52 4.00
CA LEU A 56 14.45 1.37 3.95
C LEU A 56 13.37 1.44 5.04
N GLN A 57 13.72 1.89 6.25
CA GLN A 57 12.74 2.08 7.33
C GLN A 57 11.71 3.13 6.94
N GLN A 58 12.14 4.26 6.37
CA GLN A 58 11.22 5.31 5.92
C GLN A 58 10.28 4.83 4.81
N GLU A 59 10.78 4.05 3.85
CA GLU A 59 9.97 3.45 2.80
C GLU A 59 8.92 2.48 3.37
N LEU A 60 9.32 1.66 4.35
CA LEU A 60 8.43 0.74 5.03
C LEU A 60 7.32 1.48 5.78
N ASP A 61 7.66 2.51 6.57
CA ASP A 61 6.70 3.31 7.34
C ASP A 61 5.69 4.01 6.42
N THR A 62 6.17 4.50 5.27
CA THR A 62 5.34 5.12 4.23
C THR A 62 4.39 4.08 3.63
N SER A 63 4.91 2.91 3.27
CA SER A 63 4.11 1.81 2.71
C SER A 63 3.03 1.32 3.67
N GLU A 64 3.36 1.16 4.95
CA GLU A 64 2.42 0.74 6.00
C GLU A 64 1.30 1.76 6.18
N THR A 65 1.63 3.05 6.16
CA THR A 65 0.65 4.14 6.26
C THR A 65 -0.33 4.11 5.10
N VAL A 66 0.19 4.01 3.86
CA VAL A 66 -0.64 3.90 2.65
C VAL A 66 -1.55 2.67 2.70
N GLN A 67 -1.03 1.53 3.16
CA GLN A 67 -1.82 0.30 3.26
C GLN A 67 -2.94 0.43 4.30
N LYS A 68 -2.69 1.06 5.46
CA LYS A 68 -3.71 1.34 6.47
C LYS A 68 -4.83 2.22 5.93
N ASP A 69 -4.49 3.26 5.17
CA ASP A 69 -5.49 4.16 4.58
C ASP A 69 -6.30 3.46 3.49
N PHE A 70 -5.66 2.63 2.66
CA PHE A 70 -6.36 1.81 1.68
C PHE A 70 -7.40 0.87 2.32
N VAL A 71 -7.03 0.19 3.43
CA VAL A 71 -7.95 -0.66 4.18
C VAL A 71 -9.13 0.15 4.73
N LYS A 72 -8.89 1.32 5.32
CA LYS A 72 -9.99 2.17 5.81
C LYS A 72 -10.92 2.63 4.70
N LEU A 73 -10.36 3.09 3.57
CA LEU A 73 -11.15 3.56 2.43
C LEU A 73 -11.97 2.42 1.82
N SER A 74 -11.38 1.23 1.67
CA SER A 74 -12.10 0.06 1.15
C SER A 74 -13.24 -0.39 2.08
N GLN A 75 -13.02 -0.40 3.40
CA GLN A 75 -14.06 -0.69 4.38
C GLN A 75 -15.19 0.33 4.35
N ASN A 76 -14.86 1.63 4.31
CA ASN A 76 -15.85 2.69 4.19
C ASN A 76 -16.68 2.54 2.92
N LEU A 77 -16.04 2.25 1.78
CA LEU A 77 -16.73 2.02 0.53
C LEU A 77 -17.68 0.81 0.62
N GLN A 78 -17.26 -0.30 1.24
CA GLN A 78 -18.12 -1.46 1.46
C GLN A 78 -19.36 -1.12 2.30
N ILE A 79 -19.19 -0.32 3.35
CA ILE A 79 -20.30 0.14 4.21
C ILE A 79 -21.28 0.99 3.39
N GLU A 80 -20.78 1.95 2.59
CA GLU A 80 -21.65 2.79 1.77
C GLU A 80 -22.41 1.98 0.70
N LEU A 81 -21.75 1.00 0.08
CA LEU A 81 -22.41 0.09 -0.87
C LEU A 81 -23.49 -0.76 -0.18
N GLU A 82 -23.24 -1.23 1.04
CA GLU A 82 -24.21 -1.98 1.82
C GLU A 82 -25.42 -1.11 2.20
N LYS A 83 -25.21 0.15 2.59
CA LYS A 83 -26.30 1.11 2.85
C LYS A 83 -27.16 1.33 1.62
N ILE A 84 -26.55 1.52 0.44
CA ILE A 84 -27.28 1.65 -0.82
C ILE A 84 -28.09 0.38 -1.09
N ARG A 85 -27.48 -0.81 -0.93
CA ARG A 85 -28.17 -2.09 -1.13
C ARG A 85 -29.37 -2.24 -0.21
N GLN A 86 -29.25 -1.88 1.07
CA GLN A 86 -30.35 -1.92 2.04
C GLN A 86 -31.47 -0.95 1.65
N ALA A 87 -31.13 0.28 1.27
CA ALA A 87 -32.09 1.26 0.79
C ALA A 87 -32.80 0.80 -0.51
N GLU A 88 -32.12 0.00 -1.35
CA GLU A 88 -32.70 -0.57 -2.57
C GLU A 88 -33.46 -1.89 -2.34
N GLN A 89 -33.17 -2.63 -1.26
CA GLN A 89 -33.86 -3.85 -0.87
C GLN A 89 -35.25 -3.60 -0.27
N GLU A 90 -35.50 -2.40 0.26
CA GLU A 90 -36.86 -1.93 0.50
C GLU A 90 -37.53 -1.63 -0.86
N VAL A 91 -37.88 -2.68 -1.60
CA VAL A 91 -38.72 -2.59 -2.80
C VAL A 91 -40.10 -2.15 -2.36
N ARG A 92 -40.26 -0.84 -2.20
CA ARG A 92 -41.54 -0.20 -1.96
C ARG A 92 -42.09 0.20 -3.32
N TRP A 93 -43.19 -0.43 -3.70
CA TRP A 93 -43.99 0.01 -4.83
C TRP A 93 -44.24 1.51 -4.71
N GLN A 94 -43.79 2.29 -5.70
CA GLN A 94 -43.97 3.74 -5.69
C GLN A 94 -45.38 4.09 -6.12
N PHE A 95 -46.02 5.01 -5.41
CA PHE A 95 -47.33 5.53 -5.79
C PHE A 95 -47.17 6.63 -6.83
N ASP A 96 -48.14 6.72 -7.75
CA ASP A 96 -48.09 7.69 -8.84
C ASP A 96 -48.11 9.13 -8.33
N GLU A 97 -48.74 9.40 -7.19
CA GLU A 97 -48.86 10.74 -6.60
C GLU A 97 -47.50 11.28 -6.13
N ASP A 98 -46.62 10.39 -5.67
CA ASP A 98 -45.35 10.73 -5.01
C ASP A 98 -44.18 10.93 -6.00
N VAL A 99 -44.36 10.58 -7.28
CA VAL A 99 -43.28 10.62 -8.28
C VAL A 99 -43.52 11.68 -9.34
N HIS A 100 -42.66 12.70 -9.37
CA HIS A 100 -42.78 13.82 -10.31
C HIS A 100 -41.85 13.73 -11.53
N ALA A 101 -40.87 12.83 -11.53
CA ALA A 101 -39.91 12.65 -12.62
C ALA A 101 -39.52 11.18 -12.83
N CYS A 102 -39.11 10.83 -14.06
CA CYS A 102 -38.66 9.49 -14.39
C CYS A 102 -37.43 9.10 -13.55
N SER A 103 -37.47 7.91 -12.91
CA SER A 103 -36.39 7.43 -12.04
C SER A 103 -35.05 7.19 -12.75
N GLN A 104 -35.01 7.23 -14.09
CA GLN A 104 -33.78 7.06 -14.87
C GLN A 104 -33.31 8.35 -15.55
N CYS A 105 -34.15 8.98 -16.39
CA CYS A 105 -33.76 10.17 -17.16
C CYS A 105 -34.13 11.50 -16.51
N GLN A 106 -34.75 11.48 -15.32
CA GLN A 106 -35.18 12.66 -14.56
C GLN A 106 -36.12 13.61 -15.30
N THR A 107 -36.69 13.20 -16.44
CA THR A 107 -37.69 14.01 -17.15
C THR A 107 -38.98 14.05 -16.34
N SER A 108 -39.50 15.26 -16.09
CA SER A 108 -40.75 15.45 -15.36
C SER A 108 -41.94 14.79 -16.05
N PHE A 109 -42.84 14.22 -15.25
CA PHE A 109 -44.11 13.70 -15.75
C PHE A 109 -45.11 14.84 -15.91
N SER A 110 -45.65 15.01 -17.11
CA SER A 110 -46.80 15.87 -17.34
C SER A 110 -48.09 15.09 -17.05
N LYS A 111 -49.22 15.80 -16.83
CA LYS A 111 -50.52 15.19 -16.51
C LYS A 111 -51.00 14.13 -17.53
N ASN A 112 -50.48 14.14 -18.76
CA ASN A 112 -50.85 13.22 -19.84
C ASN A 112 -49.78 12.16 -20.16
N ARG A 113 -48.62 12.17 -19.50
CA ARG A 113 -47.57 11.17 -19.74
C ARG A 113 -47.77 10.00 -18.77
N GLY A 114 -48.08 8.82 -19.31
CA GLY A 114 -48.24 7.61 -18.52
C GLY A 114 -46.99 7.27 -17.70
N LYS A 115 -47.19 7.07 -16.39
CA LYS A 115 -46.21 6.53 -15.46
C LYS A 115 -46.21 5.01 -15.56
N LEU A 116 -45.04 4.39 -15.64
CA LEU A 116 -44.92 2.95 -15.78
C LEU A 116 -43.98 2.38 -14.73
N HIS A 117 -44.42 1.34 -14.02
CA HIS A 117 -43.62 0.69 -12.99
C HIS A 117 -42.72 -0.40 -13.56
N CYS A 118 -41.50 -0.47 -13.05
CA CYS A 118 -40.68 -1.66 -13.22
C CYS A 118 -41.25 -2.81 -12.37
N HIS A 119 -41.50 -3.96 -12.98
CA HIS A 119 -42.06 -5.13 -12.31
C HIS A 119 -41.08 -5.83 -11.35
N HIS A 120 -39.81 -5.40 -11.32
CA HIS A 120 -38.80 -5.94 -10.40
C HIS A 120 -38.57 -5.01 -9.21
N CYS A 121 -38.27 -3.73 -9.44
CA CYS A 121 -37.92 -2.79 -8.37
C CYS A 121 -39.06 -1.84 -7.95
N GLY A 122 -40.23 -1.89 -8.62
CA GLY A 122 -41.40 -1.08 -8.25
C GLY A 122 -41.26 0.44 -8.48
N LYS A 123 -40.12 0.92 -8.99
CA LYS A 123 -39.89 2.34 -9.31
C LYS A 123 -40.64 2.77 -10.58
N ILE A 124 -40.96 4.06 -10.70
CA ILE A 124 -41.70 4.64 -11.83
C ILE A 124 -40.77 5.24 -12.91
N PHE A 125 -41.07 4.97 -14.17
CA PHE A 125 -40.31 5.36 -15.36
C PHE A 125 -41.22 5.88 -16.48
N CYS A 126 -40.63 6.58 -17.46
CA CYS A 126 -41.30 6.90 -18.72
C CYS A 126 -41.24 5.72 -19.71
N SER A 127 -42.09 5.75 -20.75
CA SER A 127 -42.14 4.70 -21.78
C SER A 127 -40.81 4.46 -22.50
N ALA A 128 -40.00 5.50 -22.69
CA ALA A 128 -38.67 5.38 -23.30
C ALA A 128 -37.67 4.62 -22.40
N CYS A 129 -37.75 4.82 -21.08
CA CYS A 129 -36.85 4.17 -20.12
C CYS A 129 -37.33 2.77 -19.69
N LEU A 130 -38.62 2.44 -19.88
CA LEU A 130 -39.18 1.12 -19.57
C LEU A 130 -39.51 0.30 -20.83
N SER A 131 -38.53 0.15 -21.71
CA SER A 131 -38.68 -0.60 -22.98
C SER A 131 -38.35 -2.09 -22.84
N ALA A 132 -37.42 -2.44 -21.95
CA ALA A 132 -36.90 -3.80 -21.79
C ALA A 132 -37.84 -4.75 -21.04
N THR A 133 -37.71 -6.05 -21.30
CA THR A 133 -38.57 -7.10 -20.74
C THR A 133 -37.74 -8.33 -20.36
N VAL A 134 -38.05 -8.96 -19.23
CA VAL A 134 -37.42 -10.21 -18.79
C VAL A 134 -38.47 -11.31 -18.55
N PRO A 135 -38.15 -12.60 -18.74
CA PRO A 135 -39.03 -13.69 -18.35
C PRO A 135 -39.22 -13.73 -16.83
N SER A 136 -40.46 -13.79 -16.36
CA SER A 136 -40.80 -13.80 -14.93
C SER A 136 -41.74 -14.95 -14.55
N GLY A 137 -41.54 -15.49 -13.35
CA GLY A 137 -42.32 -16.57 -12.75
C GLY A 137 -42.15 -17.95 -13.42
N PRO A 138 -42.87 -18.98 -12.92
CA PRO A 138 -42.75 -20.35 -13.43
C PRO A 138 -43.10 -20.51 -14.92
N HIS A 139 -43.99 -19.66 -15.42
CA HIS A 139 -44.45 -19.68 -16.82
C HIS A 139 -43.69 -18.74 -17.75
N ARG A 140 -42.57 -18.13 -17.29
CA ARG A 140 -41.71 -17.24 -18.11
C ARG A 140 -42.47 -16.11 -18.80
N ARG A 141 -43.44 -15.50 -18.12
CA ARG A 141 -44.24 -14.41 -18.69
C ARG A 141 -43.36 -13.17 -18.88
N PRO A 142 -43.50 -12.42 -19.99
CA PRO A 142 -42.74 -11.20 -20.21
C PRO A 142 -43.11 -10.12 -19.19
N ALA A 143 -42.14 -9.68 -18.38
CA ALA A 143 -42.31 -8.61 -17.40
C ALA A 143 -41.45 -7.38 -17.77
N LYS A 144 -42.08 -6.20 -17.85
CA LYS A 144 -41.40 -4.94 -18.18
C LYS A 144 -40.52 -4.47 -17.02
N VAL A 145 -39.25 -4.20 -17.31
CA VAL A 145 -38.25 -3.81 -16.32
C VAL A 145 -37.41 -2.62 -16.80
N CYS A 146 -36.87 -1.84 -15.86
CA CYS A 146 -35.92 -0.77 -16.21
C CYS A 146 -34.58 -1.36 -16.66
N GLN A 147 -33.72 -0.54 -17.26
CA GLN A 147 -32.42 -1.01 -17.78
C GLN A 147 -31.54 -1.65 -16.71
N VAL A 148 -31.49 -1.07 -15.51
CA VAL A 148 -30.73 -1.63 -14.38
C VAL A 148 -31.20 -3.04 -14.03
N CYS A 149 -32.52 -3.21 -13.84
CA CYS A 149 -33.11 -4.50 -13.51
C CYS A 149 -32.99 -5.51 -14.65
N HIS A 150 -33.05 -5.06 -15.90
CA HIS A 150 -32.80 -5.92 -17.05
C HIS A 150 -31.38 -6.51 -16.98
N THR A 151 -30.35 -5.69 -16.79
CA THR A 151 -28.96 -6.15 -16.66
C THR A 151 -28.73 -7.10 -15.48
N LEU A 152 -29.43 -6.88 -14.36
CA LEU A 152 -29.35 -7.74 -13.17
C LEU A 152 -30.02 -9.10 -13.36
N LEU A 153 -31.18 -9.14 -14.02
CA LEU A 153 -32.02 -10.33 -14.15
C LEU A 153 -31.78 -11.13 -15.44
N SER A 154 -31.08 -10.57 -16.43
CA SER A 154 -30.75 -11.25 -17.69
C SER A 154 -29.49 -12.13 -17.60
N ARG A 155 -29.07 -12.53 -16.40
CA ARG A 155 -27.91 -13.41 -16.16
C ARG A 155 -28.33 -14.87 -15.99
#